data_AF-A0A8H5SQF6-F1
#
_entry.id   AF-A0A8H5SQF6-F1
#
_cell.length_a   1.000
_cell.length_b   1.000
_cell.length_c   1.000
_cell.angle_alpha   90.00
_cell.angle_beta   90.00
_cell.angle_gamma   90.00
#
_symmetry.space_group_name_H-M   'P 1'
#
loop_
_entity.id
_entity.type
_entity.pdbx_description
1 polymer ?
#
loop_
_entity_poly.entity_id
_entity_poly.type
_entity_poly.pdbx_seq_one_letter_code
_entity_poly.pdbx_strand_id
1 'polypeptide(L)'
;MLYRSLLLVSLLTIFVTSIVPRSIPPRTGQCLPHDEIGHPANPKSQELIGYIRTGGTLEAEGVSLTDTTHYRAAATNEDVLINTIRGSLSEVPKVVSRQLSRVDSININTSHLIHLYHEVTSLSQQPGVLGVVVGFGSTLIVTAAKFLEHTIQPDKQVILTAALKPLTAYGAEGPGNILASFKTITTPGWNGVGILMNDRILRPHGTVKRNGYLHPGPGAYMADIRNFEPRLKRRHCEIPKTIDISGISPDQELPTVQTITRSIDFDIRIVEEAIARNVRSIIFVGHDDGYWPDESRFRIQELAKEHHRIVMVMVNEDPTIIVEYERVAGVMPGGDWIPDQLRIVLPFLLHLSYSKEEIQNFILEPFHVENQGGRRGS
;
A
#
# COMPACT_ATOMS: atom_id res chain seq x y z
N MET A 1 37.55 -49.86 41.01
CA MET A 1 36.39 -49.32 41.75
C MET A 1 36.46 -47.81 41.70
N LEU A 2 35.49 -47.22 40.98
CA LEU A 2 34.96 -45.85 40.99
C LEU A 2 35.88 -44.61 40.96
N TYR A 3 35.83 -43.97 39.77
CA TYR A 3 35.94 -42.53 39.52
C TYR A 3 35.05 -41.69 40.46
N ARG A 4 35.54 -40.52 40.89
CA ARG A 4 34.70 -39.40 41.38
C ARG A 4 35.09 -38.12 40.65
N SER A 5 34.32 -37.81 39.62
CA SER A 5 34.31 -36.51 38.92
C SER A 5 33.45 -35.53 39.73
N LEU A 6 34.00 -34.38 40.11
CA LEU A 6 33.21 -33.24 40.62
C LEU A 6 32.57 -32.52 39.42
N LEU A 7 31.24 -32.55 39.34
CA LEU A 7 30.47 -31.68 38.46
C LEU A 7 30.16 -30.38 39.21
N LEU A 8 30.74 -29.27 38.74
CA LEU A 8 30.34 -27.92 39.12
C LEU A 8 29.11 -27.56 38.27
N VAL A 9 27.92 -27.53 38.88
CA VAL A 9 26.70 -27.04 38.22
C VAL A 9 26.61 -25.54 38.48
N SER A 10 26.95 -24.72 37.48
CA SER A 10 26.67 -23.28 37.50
C SER A 10 25.18 -23.06 37.21
N LEU A 11 24.41 -22.65 38.22
CA LEU A 11 23.05 -22.14 38.05
C LEU A 11 23.11 -20.80 37.30
N LEU A 12 22.92 -20.85 35.98
CA LEU A 12 22.68 -19.66 35.17
C LEU A 12 21.21 -19.24 35.39
N THR A 13 21.01 -18.18 36.16
CA THR A 13 19.68 -17.62 36.41
C THR A 13 19.20 -16.92 35.12
N ILE A 14 18.33 -17.57 34.35
CA ILE A 14 17.69 -16.97 33.19
C ILE A 14 16.67 -15.95 33.71
N PHE A 15 16.99 -14.66 33.63
CA PHE A 15 16.01 -13.59 33.75
C PHE A 15 15.09 -13.68 32.53
N VAL A 16 13.95 -14.34 32.68
CA VAL A 16 12.82 -14.18 31.77
C VAL A 16 12.22 -12.81 32.08
N THR A 17 12.69 -11.78 31.38
CA THR A 17 11.97 -10.50 31.34
C THR A 17 10.62 -10.78 30.68
N SER A 18 9.54 -10.76 31.47
CA SER A 18 8.18 -10.82 30.96
C SER A 18 7.99 -9.64 30.02
N ILE A 19 7.98 -9.90 28.72
CA ILE A 19 7.54 -8.93 27.71
C ILE A 19 6.05 -8.74 27.97
N VAL A 20 5.69 -7.64 28.62
CA VAL A 20 4.29 -7.26 28.82
C VAL A 20 3.73 -6.93 27.44
N PRO A 21 2.66 -7.61 26.98
CA PRO A 21 2.07 -7.34 25.68
C PRO A 21 1.49 -5.91 25.69
N ARG A 22 1.96 -5.07 24.77
CA ARG A 22 1.23 -3.86 24.39
C ARG A 22 0.12 -4.30 23.44
N SER A 23 -1.10 -4.44 23.97
CA SER A 23 -2.29 -4.53 23.12
C SER A 23 -2.40 -3.25 22.30
N ILE A 24 -2.49 -3.34 20.98
CA ILE A 24 -2.74 -2.19 20.11
C ILE A 24 -4.17 -1.68 20.45
N PRO A 25 -4.33 -0.46 20.99
CA PRO A 25 -5.65 0.06 21.30
C PRO A 25 -6.46 0.23 19.99
N PRO A 26 -7.81 0.19 20.05
CA PRO A 26 -8.63 0.49 18.90
C PRO A 26 -8.24 1.85 18.32
N ARG A 27 -7.89 1.88 17.03
CA ARG A 27 -7.36 3.06 16.34
C ARG A 27 -8.38 4.21 16.40
N THR A 28 -8.09 5.24 17.19
CA THR A 28 -8.74 6.55 17.09
C THR A 28 -7.77 7.48 16.35
N GLY A 29 -7.84 7.47 15.01
CA GLY A 29 -6.98 8.31 14.18
C GLY A 29 -7.46 9.76 14.15
N GLN A 30 -6.54 10.68 13.86
CA GLN A 30 -6.88 12.08 13.62
C GLN A 30 -7.73 12.20 12.35
N CYS A 31 -8.84 12.95 12.42
CA CYS A 31 -9.58 13.38 11.23
C CYS A 31 -9.06 14.76 10.76
N LEU A 32 -8.91 14.95 9.46
CA LEU A 32 -8.71 16.29 8.90
C LEU A 32 -9.97 17.16 9.16
N PRO A 33 -9.82 18.45 9.51
CA PRO A 33 -10.95 19.36 9.61
C PRO A 33 -11.56 19.59 8.23
N HIS A 34 -12.87 19.37 8.10
CA HIS A 34 -13.59 19.54 6.84
C HIS A 34 -15.01 20.09 7.05
N ASP A 35 -15.52 20.75 6.01
CA ASP A 35 -16.95 21.00 5.83
C ASP A 35 -17.74 19.67 5.89
N GLU A 36 -19.00 19.72 6.32
CA GLU A 36 -19.87 18.54 6.44
C GLU A 36 -19.90 17.68 5.15
N ILE A 37 -20.21 16.38 5.29
CA ILE A 37 -20.48 15.52 4.12
C ILE A 37 -21.58 16.19 3.29
N GLY A 38 -21.19 16.76 2.15
CA GLY A 38 -22.02 17.62 1.32
C GLY A 38 -22.28 17.02 -0.05
N HIS A 39 -23.20 17.65 -0.78
CA HIS A 39 -23.44 17.31 -2.17
C HIS A 39 -22.34 17.95 -3.05
N PRO A 40 -21.93 17.30 -4.15
CA PRO A 40 -20.97 17.88 -5.09
C PRO A 40 -21.47 19.25 -5.56
N ALA A 41 -20.63 20.28 -5.44
CA ALA A 41 -20.92 21.61 -5.95
C ALA A 41 -20.71 21.67 -7.47
N ASN A 42 -21.41 22.58 -8.16
CA ASN A 42 -21.13 22.81 -9.58
C ASN A 42 -19.67 23.27 -9.76
N PRO A 43 -18.94 22.71 -10.75
CA PRO A 43 -17.54 23.01 -10.94
C PRO A 43 -17.34 24.49 -11.28
N LYS A 44 -16.42 25.15 -10.57
CA LYS A 44 -16.03 26.53 -10.89
C LYS A 44 -15.14 26.51 -12.13
N SER A 45 -15.23 27.56 -12.96
CA SER A 45 -14.55 27.64 -14.26
C SER A 45 -13.02 27.53 -14.22
N GLN A 46 -12.40 27.66 -13.05
CA GLN A 46 -10.95 27.55 -12.84
C GLN A 46 -10.50 26.22 -12.21
N GLU A 47 -11.43 25.33 -11.87
CA GLU A 47 -11.11 24.04 -11.25
C GLU A 47 -10.61 23.04 -12.30
N LEU A 48 -9.61 22.26 -11.91
CA LEU A 48 -8.94 21.27 -12.73
C LEU A 48 -8.90 19.92 -12.04
N ILE A 49 -8.91 18.84 -12.82
CA ILE A 49 -8.59 17.48 -12.36
C ILE A 49 -7.33 17.02 -13.10
N GLY A 50 -6.32 16.59 -12.35
CA GLY A 50 -5.15 15.92 -12.94
C GLY A 50 -5.50 14.48 -13.31
N TYR A 51 -5.10 14.02 -14.49
CA TYR A 51 -5.26 12.63 -14.90
C TYR A 51 -3.94 12.03 -15.39
N ILE A 52 -3.34 11.16 -14.58
CA ILE A 52 -2.10 10.45 -14.91
C ILE A 52 -2.44 9.10 -15.52
N ARG A 53 -1.80 8.79 -16.64
CA ARG A 53 -1.99 7.54 -17.38
C ARG A 53 -0.74 6.70 -17.35
N THR A 54 -0.87 5.46 -16.89
CA THR A 54 0.24 4.50 -16.76
C THR A 54 0.07 3.26 -17.66
N GLY A 55 -1.08 3.14 -18.33
CA GLY A 55 -1.41 2.02 -19.20
C GLY A 55 -2.31 0.97 -18.52
N GLY A 56 -1.92 -0.30 -18.61
CA GLY A 56 -2.72 -1.44 -18.14
C GLY A 56 -3.97 -1.72 -18.98
N THR A 57 -4.85 -2.55 -18.42
CA THR A 57 -6.09 -3.02 -19.07
C THR A 57 -7.07 -1.89 -19.43
N LEU A 58 -7.05 -0.79 -18.67
CA LEU A 58 -7.90 0.39 -18.88
C LEU A 58 -7.63 1.07 -20.23
N GLU A 59 -6.43 0.88 -20.77
CA GLU A 59 -5.99 1.38 -22.09
C GLU A 59 -5.65 0.24 -23.05
N ALA A 60 -6.18 -0.96 -22.80
CA ALA A 60 -5.90 -2.15 -23.61
C ALA A 60 -6.90 -2.33 -24.74
N GLU A 61 -6.44 -2.99 -25.81
CA GLU A 61 -7.26 -3.39 -26.96
C GLU A 61 -7.13 -4.90 -27.17
N GLY A 62 -8.28 -5.59 -27.22
CA GLY A 62 -8.39 -6.95 -27.71
C GLY A 62 -8.64 -6.99 -29.22
N VAL A 63 -8.33 -8.12 -29.86
CA VAL A 63 -8.50 -8.31 -31.32
C VAL A 63 -9.99 -8.44 -31.70
N SER A 64 -10.84 -8.81 -30.74
CA SER A 64 -12.30 -8.86 -30.90
C SER A 64 -13.00 -8.32 -29.65
N LEU A 65 -14.30 -8.01 -29.76
CA LEU A 65 -15.11 -7.50 -28.66
C LEU A 65 -15.34 -8.53 -27.53
N THR A 66 -15.03 -9.82 -27.79
CA THR A 66 -15.13 -10.90 -26.80
C THR A 66 -13.79 -11.31 -26.21
N ASP A 67 -12.69 -10.71 -26.67
CA ASP A 67 -11.34 -10.99 -26.18
C ASP A 67 -11.10 -10.27 -24.85
N THR A 68 -11.20 -11.03 -23.76
CA THR A 68 -11.02 -10.53 -22.39
C THR A 68 -9.80 -11.13 -21.70
N THR A 69 -9.00 -11.94 -22.40
CA THR A 69 -7.87 -12.68 -21.80
C THR A 69 -6.57 -12.55 -22.58
N HIS A 70 -6.60 -12.25 -23.88
CA HIS A 70 -5.42 -12.19 -24.75
C HIS A 70 -5.32 -10.84 -25.48
N TYR A 71 -5.48 -9.76 -24.73
CA TYR A 71 -5.37 -8.39 -25.23
C TYR A 71 -3.98 -7.78 -25.02
N ARG A 72 -3.70 -6.70 -25.74
CA ARG A 72 -2.48 -5.91 -25.56
C ARG A 72 -2.76 -4.74 -24.61
N ALA A 73 -2.12 -4.75 -23.44
CA ALA A 73 -2.17 -3.63 -22.49
C ALA A 73 -1.57 -2.34 -23.08
N ALA A 74 -2.10 -1.18 -22.67
CA ALA A 74 -1.59 0.15 -23.04
C ALA A 74 -1.53 0.46 -24.56
N ALA A 75 -2.46 -0.10 -25.33
CA ALA A 75 -2.53 -0.02 -26.79
C ALA A 75 -3.26 1.23 -27.32
N THR A 76 -4.15 1.85 -26.54
CA THR A 76 -5.03 2.94 -27.02
C THR A 76 -4.40 4.33 -26.96
N ASN A 77 -4.88 5.26 -27.79
CA ASN A 77 -4.61 6.70 -27.64
C ASN A 77 -5.60 7.35 -26.66
N GLU A 78 -5.17 8.46 -26.03
CA GLU A 78 -5.94 9.22 -25.03
C GLU A 78 -7.37 9.49 -25.46
N ASP A 79 -7.50 9.87 -26.72
CA ASP A 79 -8.74 10.34 -27.31
C ASP A 79 -9.83 9.30 -27.17
N VAL A 80 -9.56 8.00 -27.33
CA VAL A 80 -10.63 6.99 -27.34
C VAL A 80 -11.37 6.93 -26.00
N LEU A 81 -10.63 6.97 -24.90
CA LEU A 81 -11.18 6.80 -23.57
C LEU A 81 -11.93 8.04 -23.09
N ILE A 82 -11.30 9.21 -23.23
CA ILE A 82 -11.93 10.50 -22.87
C ILE A 82 -13.11 10.80 -23.80
N ASN A 83 -13.04 10.43 -25.09
CA ASN A 83 -14.15 10.61 -26.03
C ASN A 83 -15.36 9.77 -25.64
N THR A 84 -15.15 8.57 -25.10
CA THR A 84 -16.23 7.68 -24.67
C THR A 84 -17.09 8.30 -23.58
N ILE A 85 -16.50 9.11 -22.69
CA ILE A 85 -17.22 9.77 -21.59
C ILE A 85 -17.50 11.25 -21.85
N ARG A 86 -17.16 11.77 -23.04
CA ARG A 86 -17.20 13.21 -23.35
C ARG A 86 -18.57 13.86 -23.07
N GLY A 87 -19.67 13.15 -23.34
CA GLY A 87 -21.03 13.63 -23.09
C GLY A 87 -21.36 13.83 -21.62
N SER A 88 -20.62 13.19 -20.71
CA SER A 88 -20.77 13.33 -19.26
C SER A 88 -19.72 14.25 -18.64
N LEU A 89 -18.75 14.75 -19.42
CA LEU A 89 -17.68 15.62 -18.91
C LEU A 89 -18.15 17.06 -18.64
N SER A 90 -19.33 17.47 -19.11
CA SER A 90 -19.87 18.81 -18.81
C SER A 90 -20.13 19.03 -17.31
N GLU A 91 -20.25 17.95 -16.55
CA GLU A 91 -20.50 17.97 -15.10
C GLU A 91 -19.21 17.88 -14.27
N VAL A 92 -18.04 17.71 -14.90
CA VAL A 92 -16.75 17.64 -14.21
C VAL A 92 -15.85 18.82 -14.61
N PRO A 93 -14.95 19.28 -13.71
CA PRO A 93 -13.95 20.27 -14.04
C PRO A 93 -13.06 19.83 -15.20
N LYS A 94 -12.34 20.80 -15.79
CA LYS A 94 -11.46 20.52 -16.91
C LYS A 94 -10.37 19.53 -16.50
N VAL A 95 -10.19 18.49 -17.32
CA VAL A 95 -9.16 17.46 -17.08
C VAL A 95 -7.85 17.87 -17.75
N VAL A 96 -6.76 17.79 -16.99
CA VAL A 96 -5.37 17.94 -17.47
C VAL A 96 -4.73 16.57 -17.45
N SER A 97 -4.57 15.95 -18.62
CA SER A 97 -4.00 14.60 -18.71
C SER A 97 -2.48 14.61 -18.93
N ARG A 98 -1.80 13.61 -18.38
CA ARG A 98 -0.39 13.29 -18.62
C ARG A 98 -0.22 11.80 -18.86
N GLN A 99 0.45 11.43 -19.94
CA GLN A 99 0.94 10.06 -20.12
C GLN A 99 2.28 9.91 -19.39
N LEU A 100 2.29 9.12 -18.32
CA LEU A 100 3.51 8.81 -17.58
C LEU A 100 4.23 7.60 -18.16
N SER A 101 3.48 6.53 -18.43
CA SER A 101 4.04 5.29 -18.96
C SER A 101 2.96 4.48 -19.68
N ARG A 102 3.37 3.43 -20.40
CA ARG A 102 2.50 2.48 -21.09
C ARG A 102 2.93 1.06 -20.75
N VAL A 103 2.86 0.73 -19.47
CA VAL A 103 3.45 -0.50 -18.92
C VAL A 103 2.33 -1.36 -18.32
N ASP A 104 2.38 -2.66 -18.57
CA ASP A 104 1.52 -3.59 -17.84
C ASP A 104 1.92 -3.55 -16.36
N SER A 105 0.93 -3.42 -15.47
CA SER A 105 1.16 -3.41 -14.03
C SER A 105 2.03 -4.55 -13.50
N ILE A 106 2.05 -5.72 -14.15
CA ILE A 106 2.94 -6.83 -13.75
C ILE A 106 4.43 -6.50 -13.89
N ASN A 107 4.77 -5.52 -14.74
CA ASN A 107 6.14 -5.08 -15.03
C ASN A 107 6.48 -3.76 -14.32
N ILE A 108 5.58 -3.24 -13.48
CA ILE A 108 5.87 -2.07 -12.65
C ILE A 108 6.96 -2.44 -11.64
N ASN A 109 7.92 -1.54 -11.49
CA ASN A 109 9.03 -1.66 -10.56
C ASN A 109 9.16 -0.37 -9.74
N THR A 110 10.13 -0.32 -8.84
CA THR A 110 10.31 0.82 -7.93
C THR A 110 10.56 2.14 -8.65
N SER A 111 11.29 2.13 -9.77
CA SER A 111 11.53 3.32 -10.58
C SER A 111 10.23 3.94 -11.10
N HIS A 112 9.31 3.10 -11.60
CA HIS A 112 7.98 3.54 -12.03
C HIS A 112 7.16 4.14 -10.88
N LEU A 113 7.28 3.57 -9.67
CA LEU A 113 6.57 4.10 -8.49
C LEU A 113 7.12 5.46 -8.06
N ILE A 114 8.44 5.67 -8.09
CA ILE A 114 9.07 6.97 -7.79
C ILE A 114 8.65 8.02 -8.84
N HIS A 115 8.64 7.66 -10.13
CA HIS A 115 8.07 8.51 -11.19
C HIS A 115 6.61 8.88 -10.92
N LEU A 116 5.79 7.90 -10.53
CA LEU A 116 4.38 8.15 -10.22
C LEU A 116 4.23 9.10 -9.03
N TYR A 117 5.02 8.93 -7.97
CA TYR A 117 5.03 9.85 -6.84
C TYR A 117 5.33 11.30 -7.27
N HIS A 118 6.38 11.50 -8.08
CA HIS A 118 6.78 12.85 -8.53
C HIS A 118 5.70 13.50 -9.40
N GLU A 119 5.09 12.75 -10.32
CA GLU A 119 4.01 13.26 -11.17
C GLU A 119 2.75 13.60 -10.38
N VAL A 120 2.33 12.72 -9.46
CA VAL A 120 1.18 12.97 -8.58
C VAL A 120 1.42 14.22 -7.74
N THR A 121 2.59 14.35 -7.14
CA THR A 121 2.97 15.51 -6.33
C THR A 121 3.00 16.80 -7.17
N SER A 122 3.62 16.76 -8.35
CA SER A 122 3.70 17.89 -9.28
C SER A 122 2.31 18.37 -9.76
N LEU A 123 1.40 17.46 -10.08
CA LEU A 123 0.03 17.82 -10.46
C LEU A 123 -0.77 18.35 -9.27
N SER A 124 -0.63 17.74 -8.10
CA SER A 124 -1.37 18.13 -6.90
C SER A 124 -1.03 19.54 -6.42
N GLN A 125 0.19 20.01 -6.68
CA GLN A 125 0.66 21.36 -6.33
C GLN A 125 0.26 22.44 -7.33
N GLN A 126 -0.29 22.09 -8.50
CA GLN A 126 -0.68 23.09 -9.49
C GLN A 126 -1.91 23.90 -9.05
N PRO A 127 -1.91 25.23 -9.24
CA PRO A 127 -3.06 26.06 -8.93
C PRO A 127 -4.33 25.59 -9.65
N GLY A 128 -5.43 25.48 -8.91
CA GLY A 128 -6.73 25.04 -9.43
C GLY A 128 -6.94 23.53 -9.50
N VAL A 129 -5.90 22.69 -9.31
CA VAL A 129 -6.06 21.23 -9.25
C VAL A 129 -6.75 20.83 -7.93
N LEU A 130 -7.92 20.22 -8.07
CA LEU A 130 -8.71 19.70 -6.95
C LEU A 130 -8.14 18.37 -6.42
N GLY A 131 -7.66 17.52 -7.32
CA GLY A 131 -7.07 16.22 -7.03
C GLY A 131 -6.62 15.52 -8.29
N VAL A 132 -6.11 14.29 -8.13
CA VAL A 132 -5.48 13.53 -9.20
C VAL A 132 -6.13 12.15 -9.35
N VAL A 133 -6.50 11.80 -10.58
CA VAL A 133 -6.87 10.42 -10.95
C VAL A 133 -5.67 9.76 -11.62
N VAL A 134 -5.39 8.52 -11.25
CA VAL A 134 -4.35 7.69 -11.87
C VAL A 134 -5.02 6.49 -12.53
N GLY A 135 -4.98 6.44 -13.86
CA GLY A 135 -5.33 5.26 -14.64
C GLY A 135 -4.19 4.24 -14.53
N PHE A 136 -4.46 3.11 -13.88
CA PHE A 136 -3.47 2.10 -13.53
C PHE A 136 -3.85 0.70 -14.03
N GLY A 137 -2.86 -0.19 -14.10
CA GLY A 137 -3.12 -1.61 -14.35
C GLY A 137 -3.65 -2.31 -13.10
N SER A 138 -4.64 -3.18 -13.25
CA SER A 138 -5.36 -3.69 -12.09
C SER A 138 -4.52 -4.62 -11.20
N THR A 139 -3.43 -5.22 -11.69
CA THR A 139 -2.71 -6.27 -10.94
C THR A 139 -2.03 -5.74 -9.70
N LEU A 140 -1.23 -4.67 -9.84
CA LEU A 140 -0.50 -4.05 -8.72
C LEU A 140 -1.14 -2.76 -8.21
N ILE A 141 -2.42 -2.51 -8.50
CA ILE A 141 -3.09 -1.26 -8.11
C ILE A 141 -3.12 -1.05 -6.60
N VAL A 142 -3.44 -2.09 -5.81
CA VAL A 142 -3.46 -2.01 -4.34
C VAL A 142 -2.09 -1.63 -3.82
N THR A 143 -1.07 -2.29 -4.36
CA THR A 143 0.33 -2.09 -4.03
C THR A 143 0.81 -0.68 -4.36
N ALA A 144 0.53 -0.16 -5.55
CA ALA A 144 0.87 1.20 -5.95
C ALA A 144 0.10 2.26 -5.13
N ALA A 145 -1.17 2.01 -4.84
CA ALA A 145 -1.97 2.91 -4.00
C ALA A 145 -1.45 2.94 -2.55
N LYS A 146 -1.00 1.80 -2.02
CA LYS A 146 -0.40 1.69 -0.68
C LYS A 146 0.93 2.43 -0.60
N PHE A 147 1.73 2.36 -1.66
CA PHE A 147 2.95 3.16 -1.80
C PHE A 147 2.63 4.67 -1.77
N LEU A 148 1.65 5.13 -2.56
CA LEU A 148 1.25 6.54 -2.56
C LEU A 148 0.69 6.97 -1.19
N GLU A 149 -0.15 6.15 -0.53
CA GLU A 149 -0.73 6.44 0.79
C GLU A 149 0.34 6.83 1.83
N HIS A 150 1.53 6.24 1.73
CA HIS A 150 2.64 6.47 2.65
C HIS A 150 3.77 7.33 2.09
N THR A 151 3.60 7.97 0.93
CA THR A 151 4.65 8.83 0.34
C THR A 151 4.14 10.23 0.00
N ILE A 152 2.90 10.37 -0.48
CA ILE A 152 2.34 11.68 -0.79
C ILE A 152 1.73 12.33 0.46
N GLN A 153 1.68 13.66 0.47
CA GLN A 153 0.92 14.38 1.50
C GLN A 153 -0.58 14.11 1.32
N PRO A 154 -1.33 13.85 2.42
CA PRO A 154 -2.74 13.48 2.35
C PRO A 154 -3.66 14.71 2.28
N ASP A 155 -3.19 15.85 1.76
CA ASP A 155 -3.94 17.10 1.68
C ASP A 155 -4.83 17.21 0.44
N LYS A 156 -4.55 16.39 -0.57
CA LYS A 156 -5.31 16.29 -1.82
C LYS A 156 -5.89 14.90 -2.02
N GLN A 157 -6.97 14.86 -2.79
CA GLN A 157 -7.62 13.61 -3.20
C GLN A 157 -6.85 12.95 -4.34
N VAL A 158 -6.51 11.67 -4.16
CA VAL A 158 -5.88 10.86 -5.20
C VAL A 158 -6.65 9.55 -5.36
N ILE A 159 -7.20 9.31 -6.56
CA ILE A 159 -7.88 8.05 -6.89
C ILE A 159 -7.05 7.26 -7.89
N LEU A 160 -6.66 6.04 -7.55
CA LEU A 160 -6.20 5.06 -8.53
C LEU A 160 -7.41 4.28 -9.05
N THR A 161 -7.49 4.09 -10.37
CA THR A 161 -8.56 3.32 -10.99
C THR A 161 -8.03 2.42 -12.10
N ALA A 162 -8.71 1.31 -12.33
CA ALA A 162 -8.35 0.31 -13.33
C ALA A 162 -9.60 -0.36 -13.91
N ALA A 163 -9.41 -1.24 -14.88
CA ALA A 163 -10.43 -2.11 -15.44
C ALA A 163 -9.95 -3.57 -15.45
N LEU A 164 -10.88 -4.53 -15.41
CA LEU A 164 -10.55 -5.95 -15.58
C LEU A 164 -10.67 -6.43 -17.03
N LYS A 165 -11.42 -5.70 -17.86
CA LYS A 165 -11.60 -5.96 -19.28
C LYS A 165 -10.98 -4.86 -20.14
N PRO A 166 -10.41 -5.18 -21.32
CA PRO A 166 -9.87 -4.19 -22.22
C PRO A 166 -10.96 -3.24 -22.72
N LEU A 167 -10.56 -2.04 -23.14
CA LEU A 167 -11.49 -0.98 -23.53
C LEU A 167 -12.41 -1.38 -24.70
N THR A 168 -11.93 -2.26 -25.58
CA THR A 168 -12.69 -2.74 -26.73
C THR A 168 -13.70 -3.85 -26.39
N ALA A 169 -13.63 -4.47 -25.21
CA ALA A 169 -14.48 -5.61 -24.89
C ALA A 169 -15.91 -5.22 -24.49
N TYR A 170 -16.85 -6.13 -24.71
CA TYR A 170 -18.22 -5.97 -24.21
C TYR A 170 -18.26 -5.86 -22.67
N GLY A 171 -18.95 -4.82 -22.20
CA GLY A 171 -19.06 -4.51 -20.78
C GLY A 171 -17.72 -4.09 -20.17
N ALA A 172 -16.86 -3.41 -20.94
CA ALA A 172 -15.66 -2.75 -20.42
C ALA A 172 -16.02 -1.75 -19.32
N GLU A 173 -15.31 -1.83 -18.19
CA GLU A 173 -15.58 -1.02 -16.99
C GLU A 173 -14.83 0.32 -17.01
N GLY A 174 -13.77 0.43 -17.82
CA GLY A 174 -12.83 1.55 -17.83
C GLY A 174 -13.47 2.94 -17.93
N PRO A 175 -14.35 3.21 -18.93
CA PRO A 175 -15.01 4.51 -19.06
C PRO A 175 -15.81 4.90 -17.81
N GLY A 176 -16.60 3.96 -17.27
CA GLY A 176 -17.42 4.21 -16.07
C GLY A 176 -16.59 4.45 -14.82
N ASN A 177 -15.52 3.66 -14.63
CA ASN A 177 -14.61 3.82 -13.50
C ASN A 177 -13.89 5.18 -13.51
N ILE A 178 -13.49 5.68 -14.68
CA ILE A 178 -12.84 7.00 -14.82
C ILE A 178 -13.83 8.12 -14.55
N LEU A 179 -15.04 8.06 -15.13
CA LEU A 179 -16.06 9.06 -14.88
C LEU A 179 -16.38 9.16 -13.38
N ALA A 180 -16.59 8.01 -12.73
CA ALA A 180 -16.81 7.95 -11.30
C ALA A 180 -15.60 8.49 -10.50
N SER A 181 -14.38 8.24 -10.96
CA SER A 181 -13.16 8.78 -10.34
C SER A 181 -13.12 10.31 -10.43
N PHE A 182 -13.45 10.90 -11.59
CA PHE A 182 -13.51 12.36 -11.73
C PHE A 182 -14.58 12.98 -10.83
N LYS A 183 -15.78 12.39 -10.76
CA LYS A 183 -16.84 12.82 -9.82
C LYS A 183 -16.46 12.62 -8.35
N THR A 184 -15.60 11.64 -8.08
CA THR A 184 -15.05 11.45 -6.73
C THR A 184 -14.09 12.56 -6.33
N ILE A 185 -13.25 13.04 -7.26
CA ILE A 185 -12.34 14.17 -7.02
C ILE A 185 -13.08 15.48 -6.69
N THR A 186 -14.32 15.64 -7.18
CA THR A 186 -15.14 16.84 -6.89
C THR A 186 -16.01 16.68 -5.65
N THR A 187 -15.98 15.52 -5.00
CA THR A 187 -16.81 15.23 -3.83
C THR A 187 -16.05 15.61 -2.55
N PRO A 188 -16.59 16.54 -1.72
CA PRO A 188 -15.93 16.94 -0.48
C PRO A 188 -16.02 15.84 0.60
N GLY A 189 -15.28 16.02 1.70
CA GLY A 189 -15.38 15.16 2.88
C GLY A 189 -14.44 13.95 2.88
N TRP A 190 -13.49 13.90 1.95
CA TRP A 190 -12.39 12.95 1.96
C TRP A 190 -11.14 13.56 1.35
N ASN A 191 -9.99 12.99 1.71
CA ASN A 191 -8.66 13.39 1.26
C ASN A 191 -7.74 12.16 1.37
N GLY A 192 -6.57 12.21 0.75
CA GLY A 192 -5.62 11.09 0.70
C GLY A 192 -5.86 10.17 -0.49
N VAL A 193 -5.41 8.92 -0.36
CA VAL A 193 -5.41 7.95 -1.47
C VAL A 193 -6.58 6.99 -1.37
N GLY A 194 -7.28 6.78 -2.49
CA GLY A 194 -8.33 5.77 -2.65
C GLY A 194 -8.15 4.95 -3.93
N ILE A 195 -8.78 3.79 -3.95
CA ILE A 195 -8.85 2.90 -5.11
C ILE A 195 -10.31 2.81 -5.54
N LEU A 196 -10.60 3.12 -6.80
CA LEU A 196 -11.93 3.00 -7.38
C LEU A 196 -11.96 1.87 -8.41
N MET A 197 -12.67 0.80 -8.08
CA MET A 197 -13.03 -0.29 -8.99
C MET A 197 -14.34 -0.95 -8.52
N ASN A 198 -15.07 -1.57 -9.44
CA ASN A 198 -16.27 -2.37 -9.13
C ASN A 198 -17.30 -1.60 -8.29
N ASP A 199 -17.59 -0.36 -8.70
CA ASP A 199 -18.54 0.55 -8.04
C ASP A 199 -18.26 0.84 -6.56
N ARG A 200 -17.00 0.74 -6.14
CA ARG A 200 -16.59 0.98 -4.75
C ARG A 200 -15.35 1.86 -4.70
N ILE A 201 -15.27 2.65 -3.63
CA ILE A 201 -14.05 3.36 -3.24
C ILE A 201 -13.51 2.71 -1.98
N LEU A 202 -12.27 2.24 -2.04
CA LEU A 202 -11.59 1.57 -0.94
C LEU A 202 -10.28 2.30 -0.61
N ARG A 203 -9.89 2.29 0.66
CA ARG A 203 -8.55 2.70 1.09
C ARG A 203 -7.53 1.63 0.70
N PRO A 204 -6.28 2.02 0.41
CA PRO A 204 -5.22 1.06 0.13
C PRO A 204 -4.93 0.17 1.34
N HIS A 205 -4.82 0.76 2.53
CA HIS A 205 -4.67 -0.01 3.76
C HIS A 205 -5.89 -0.89 4.04
N GLY A 206 -5.63 -2.15 4.39
CA GLY A 206 -6.65 -3.16 4.66
C GLY A 206 -7.33 -3.72 3.41
N THR A 207 -7.11 -3.17 2.22
CA THR A 207 -7.64 -3.76 0.97
C THR A 207 -6.67 -4.81 0.43
N VAL A 208 -7.21 -5.93 -0.05
CA VAL A 208 -6.46 -6.93 -0.81
C VAL A 208 -7.15 -7.25 -2.11
N LYS A 209 -6.37 -7.63 -3.12
CA LYS A 209 -6.91 -8.15 -4.37
C LYS A 209 -6.85 -9.68 -4.36
N ARG A 210 -7.99 -10.35 -4.55
CA ARG A 210 -8.09 -11.82 -4.66
C ARG A 210 -9.00 -12.19 -5.81
N ASN A 211 -8.57 -13.13 -6.65
CA ASN A 211 -9.32 -13.62 -7.80
C ASN A 211 -9.80 -12.49 -8.73
N GLY A 212 -9.00 -11.44 -8.92
CA GLY A 212 -9.34 -10.30 -9.77
C GLY A 212 -10.13 -9.18 -9.07
N TYR A 213 -10.68 -9.40 -7.88
CA TYR A 213 -11.54 -8.43 -7.19
C TYR A 213 -10.87 -7.82 -5.96
N LEU A 214 -11.25 -6.58 -5.63
CA LEU A 214 -10.83 -5.92 -4.40
C LEU A 214 -11.73 -6.35 -3.23
N HIS A 215 -11.11 -6.79 -2.14
CA HIS A 215 -11.76 -7.18 -0.90
C HIS A 215 -11.33 -6.21 0.19
N PRO A 216 -12.25 -5.41 0.75
CA PRO A 216 -11.93 -4.53 1.85
C PRO A 216 -11.86 -5.31 3.16
N GLY A 217 -10.76 -5.16 3.88
CA GLY A 217 -10.66 -5.48 5.30
C GLY A 217 -11.35 -4.42 6.18
N PRO A 218 -11.28 -4.59 7.50
CA PRO A 218 -11.81 -3.62 8.45
C PRO A 218 -11.27 -2.21 8.18
N GLY A 219 -12.14 -1.19 8.13
CA GLY A 219 -11.69 0.19 7.92
C GLY A 219 -11.49 0.61 6.47
N ALA A 220 -11.31 -0.34 5.54
CA ALA A 220 -10.90 -0.04 4.18
C ALA A 220 -12.02 0.52 3.29
N TYR A 221 -13.27 0.10 3.49
CA TYR A 221 -14.38 0.54 2.64
C TYR A 221 -14.79 2.00 2.90
N MET A 222 -14.81 2.84 1.85
CA MET A 222 -15.12 4.27 1.95
C MET A 222 -16.49 4.63 1.37
N ALA A 223 -16.85 4.10 0.20
CA ALA A 223 -18.06 4.51 -0.52
C ALA A 223 -18.55 3.46 -1.53
N ASP A 224 -19.84 3.56 -1.87
CA ASP A 224 -20.42 2.99 -3.09
C ASP A 224 -20.44 4.04 -4.20
N ILE A 225 -20.40 3.59 -5.45
CA ILE A 225 -20.76 4.38 -6.62
C ILE A 225 -22.19 4.02 -7.04
N ARG A 226 -23.05 5.01 -7.24
CA ARG A 226 -24.39 4.83 -7.80
C ARG A 226 -24.67 5.92 -8.82
N ASN A 227 -25.06 5.55 -10.04
CA ASN A 227 -25.19 6.48 -11.17
C ASN A 227 -23.90 7.28 -11.42
N PHE A 228 -22.74 6.63 -11.26
CA PHE A 228 -21.40 7.24 -11.32
C PHE A 228 -21.13 8.31 -10.24
N GLU A 229 -22.03 8.50 -9.28
CA GLU A 229 -21.84 9.40 -8.15
C GLU A 229 -21.36 8.63 -6.91
N PRO A 230 -20.33 9.14 -6.20
CA PRO A 230 -19.89 8.54 -4.95
C PRO A 230 -20.87 8.81 -3.81
N ARG A 231 -21.09 7.79 -2.98
CA ARG A 231 -21.86 7.88 -1.74
C ARG A 231 -20.95 7.53 -0.57
N LEU A 232 -20.22 8.53 -0.06
CA LEU A 232 -19.31 8.38 1.06
C LEU A 232 -20.05 7.82 2.29
N LYS A 233 -19.53 6.73 2.85
CA LYS A 233 -20.08 6.02 4.01
C LYS A 233 -19.26 6.23 5.27
N ARG A 234 -17.99 6.58 5.12
CA ARG A 234 -17.05 6.83 6.21
C ARG A 234 -16.26 8.10 5.94
N ARG A 235 -15.95 8.82 7.01
CA ARG A 235 -14.94 9.89 6.99
C ARG A 235 -13.55 9.27 6.91
N HIS A 236 -12.62 9.96 6.26
CA HIS A 236 -11.21 9.59 6.30
C HIS A 236 -10.58 10.13 7.59
N CYS A 237 -10.53 9.28 8.63
CA CYS A 237 -10.11 9.65 9.99
C CYS A 237 -8.83 8.93 10.44
N GLU A 238 -7.97 8.54 9.51
CA GLU A 238 -6.69 7.91 9.81
C GLU A 238 -5.64 8.50 8.87
N ILE A 239 -5.04 9.62 9.28
CA ILE A 239 -3.99 10.29 8.49
C ILE A 239 -2.75 9.37 8.47
N PRO A 240 -2.30 8.90 7.29
CA PRO A 240 -1.14 8.03 7.19
C PRO A 240 0.13 8.76 7.61
N LYS A 241 1.05 8.05 8.27
CA LYS A 241 2.44 8.52 8.39
C LYS A 241 3.06 8.44 6.99
N THR A 242 3.68 9.53 6.56
CA THR A 242 4.27 9.64 5.23
C THR A 242 5.79 9.60 5.29
N ILE A 243 6.39 9.09 4.22
CA ILE A 243 7.82 9.00 3.99
C ILE A 243 8.15 10.01 2.91
N ASP A 244 8.96 11.02 3.26
CA ASP A 244 9.40 12.01 2.29
C ASP A 244 10.44 11.41 1.35
N ILE A 245 10.03 11.17 0.10
CA ILE A 245 10.89 10.65 -0.97
C ILE A 245 11.14 11.71 -2.06
N SER A 246 10.86 12.99 -1.80
CA SER A 246 11.04 14.08 -2.76
C SER A 246 12.47 14.22 -3.29
N GLY A 247 13.47 13.85 -2.47
CA GLY A 247 14.87 13.84 -2.85
C GLY A 247 15.36 12.58 -3.57
N ILE A 248 14.50 11.57 -3.76
CA ILE A 248 14.89 10.28 -4.33
C ILE A 248 14.63 10.28 -5.83
N SER A 249 15.69 10.02 -6.60
CA SER A 249 15.58 9.94 -8.05
C SER A 249 14.96 8.60 -8.49
N PRO A 250 14.32 8.54 -9.67
CA PRO A 250 13.66 7.33 -10.15
C PRO A 250 14.64 6.19 -10.49
N ASP A 251 15.87 6.54 -10.81
CA ASP A 251 17.00 5.65 -11.07
C ASP A 251 17.80 5.31 -9.80
N GLN A 252 17.40 5.81 -8.63
CA GLN A 252 18.06 5.53 -7.36
C GLN A 252 18.09 4.03 -7.07
N GLU A 253 19.29 3.50 -6.88
CA GLU A 253 19.46 2.16 -6.31
C GLU A 253 19.04 2.16 -4.84
N LEU A 254 18.07 1.31 -4.52
CA LEU A 254 17.54 1.19 -3.16
C LEU A 254 18.05 -0.08 -2.47
N PRO A 255 18.13 -0.08 -1.13
CA PRO A 255 18.44 -1.26 -0.33
C PRO A 255 17.61 -2.48 -0.73
N THR A 256 18.28 -3.62 -0.90
CA THR A 256 17.66 -4.88 -1.30
C THR A 256 16.84 -5.49 -0.18
N VAL A 257 15.65 -5.98 -0.51
CA VAL A 257 14.70 -6.63 0.41
C VAL A 257 14.33 -7.99 -0.16
N GLN A 258 14.49 -9.04 0.64
CA GLN A 258 14.12 -10.40 0.27
C GLN A 258 12.85 -10.82 1.00
N THR A 259 11.93 -11.46 0.29
CA THR A 259 10.76 -12.12 0.90
C THR A 259 11.07 -13.62 0.99
N ILE A 260 10.88 -14.21 2.16
CA ILE A 260 11.11 -15.64 2.42
C ILE A 260 9.83 -16.21 3.03
N THR A 261 9.26 -17.20 2.35
CA THR A 261 7.99 -17.80 2.75
C THR A 261 8.23 -19.12 3.46
N ARG A 262 7.53 -19.32 4.59
CA ARG A 262 7.46 -20.61 5.27
C ARG A 262 7.09 -21.76 4.32
N SER A 263 7.62 -22.94 4.59
CA SER A 263 7.26 -24.18 3.92
C SER A 263 7.41 -25.37 4.88
N ILE A 264 6.82 -26.50 4.52
CA ILE A 264 7.26 -27.79 5.08
C ILE A 264 8.76 -27.97 4.75
N ASP A 265 9.50 -28.60 5.66
CA ASP A 265 10.94 -28.85 5.52
C ASP A 265 11.74 -27.60 5.13
N PHE A 266 11.43 -26.47 5.77
CA PHE A 266 12.02 -25.17 5.44
C PHE A 266 13.55 -25.21 5.50
N ASP A 267 14.19 -24.90 4.36
CA ASP A 267 15.63 -24.88 4.23
C ASP A 267 16.21 -23.53 4.69
N ILE A 268 16.85 -23.55 5.86
CA ILE A 268 17.48 -22.38 6.47
C ILE A 268 18.55 -21.72 5.58
N ARG A 269 19.16 -22.47 4.67
CA ARG A 269 20.19 -21.94 3.76
C ARG A 269 19.68 -20.82 2.88
N ILE A 270 18.37 -20.75 2.59
CA ILE A 270 17.76 -19.65 1.84
C ILE A 270 17.97 -18.31 2.57
N VAL A 271 17.91 -18.31 3.91
CA VAL A 271 18.14 -17.11 4.73
C VAL A 271 19.62 -16.74 4.69
N GLU A 272 20.51 -17.72 4.86
CA GLU A 272 21.96 -17.52 4.85
C GLU A 272 22.46 -17.01 3.49
N GLU A 273 21.91 -17.52 2.39
CA GLU A 273 22.19 -17.04 1.03
C GLU A 273 21.70 -15.61 0.82
N ALA A 274 20.52 -15.26 1.32
CA ALA A 274 20.03 -13.88 1.24
C ALA A 274 21.00 -12.92 1.96
N ILE A 275 21.46 -13.29 3.16
CA ILE A 275 22.46 -12.53 3.92
C ILE A 275 23.78 -12.44 3.15
N ALA A 276 24.27 -13.54 2.58
CA ALA A 276 25.49 -13.56 1.76
C ALA A 276 25.39 -12.66 0.52
N ARG A 277 24.19 -12.42 0.00
CA ARG A 277 23.90 -11.46 -1.08
C ARG A 277 23.73 -10.02 -0.58
N ASN A 278 24.09 -9.73 0.66
CA ASN A 278 24.04 -8.40 1.29
C ASN A 278 22.64 -7.77 1.30
N VAL A 279 21.59 -8.57 1.53
CA VAL A 279 20.25 -8.02 1.75
C VAL A 279 20.23 -7.08 2.95
N ARG A 280 19.47 -5.99 2.83
CA ARG A 280 19.30 -5.01 3.91
C ARG A 280 18.04 -5.27 4.74
N SER A 281 17.09 -6.02 4.17
CA SER A 281 15.96 -6.55 4.92
C SER A 281 15.49 -7.92 4.43
N ILE A 282 14.92 -8.69 5.35
CA ILE A 282 14.24 -9.96 5.09
C ILE A 282 12.81 -9.86 5.66
N ILE A 283 11.82 -10.08 4.79
CA ILE A 283 10.41 -10.23 5.15
C ILE A 283 10.12 -11.73 5.20
N PHE A 284 9.89 -12.25 6.39
CA PHE A 284 9.42 -13.60 6.61
C PHE A 284 7.89 -13.64 6.52
N VAL A 285 7.36 -14.52 5.67
CA VAL A 285 5.94 -14.84 5.66
C VAL A 285 5.77 -16.05 6.55
N GLY A 286 5.07 -15.91 7.68
CA GLY A 286 4.87 -16.96 8.68
C GLY A 286 3.57 -17.76 8.51
N HIS A 287 3.38 -18.73 9.40
CA HIS A 287 2.08 -19.38 9.61
C HIS A 287 1.23 -18.55 10.58
N ASP A 288 -0.08 -18.50 10.37
CA ASP A 288 -1.03 -17.80 11.26
C ASP A 288 -0.51 -16.41 11.66
N ASP A 289 -0.51 -16.06 12.94
CA ASP A 289 -0.02 -14.77 13.44
C ASP A 289 1.52 -14.71 13.61
N GLY A 290 2.25 -15.36 12.70
CA GLY A 290 3.71 -15.28 12.56
C GLY A 290 4.49 -16.48 13.10
N TYR A 291 3.84 -17.62 13.36
CA TYR A 291 4.51 -18.86 13.75
C TYR A 291 5.49 -19.34 12.67
N TRP A 292 6.59 -19.93 13.14
CA TRP A 292 7.67 -20.43 12.31
C TRP A 292 8.16 -21.80 12.82
N PRO A 293 8.58 -22.74 11.95
CA PRO A 293 9.11 -24.03 12.37
C PRO A 293 10.26 -23.92 13.39
N ASP A 294 10.17 -24.66 14.50
CA ASP A 294 11.11 -24.56 15.62
C ASP A 294 12.56 -24.86 15.23
N GLU A 295 12.78 -25.84 14.35
CA GLU A 295 14.12 -26.27 13.93
C GLU A 295 14.91 -25.11 13.29
N SER A 296 14.30 -24.37 12.37
CA SER A 296 14.95 -23.24 11.70
C SER A 296 14.81 -21.92 12.48
N ARG A 297 13.83 -21.80 13.37
CA ARG A 297 13.61 -20.61 14.22
C ARG A 297 14.84 -20.24 15.04
N PHE A 298 15.52 -21.21 15.66
CA PHE A 298 16.70 -20.93 16.47
C PHE A 298 17.85 -20.36 15.65
N ARG A 299 18.08 -20.91 14.44
CA ARG A 299 19.12 -20.39 13.55
C ARG A 299 18.78 -18.99 13.02
N ILE A 300 17.52 -18.70 12.72
CA ILE A 300 17.07 -17.32 12.37
C ILE A 300 17.35 -16.35 13.52
N GLN A 301 17.09 -16.75 14.77
CA GLN A 301 17.39 -15.93 15.94
C GLN A 301 18.90 -15.65 16.08
N GLU A 302 19.76 -16.64 15.84
CA GLU A 302 21.22 -16.44 15.82
C GLU A 302 21.63 -15.46 14.71
N LEU A 303 21.16 -15.68 13.49
CA LEU A 303 21.43 -14.80 12.35
C LEU A 303 20.97 -13.36 12.60
N ALA A 304 19.82 -13.16 13.26
CA ALA A 304 19.33 -11.83 13.61
C ALA A 304 20.27 -11.11 14.61
N LYS A 305 20.91 -11.85 15.53
CA LYS A 305 21.91 -11.32 16.47
C LYS A 305 23.24 -11.05 15.76
N GLU A 306 23.73 -11.99 14.98
CA GLU A 306 24.98 -11.89 14.20
C GLU A 306 24.91 -10.70 13.22
N HIS A 307 23.78 -10.54 12.55
CA HIS A 307 23.55 -9.53 11.51
C HIS A 307 22.60 -8.42 11.98
N HIS A 308 22.92 -7.80 13.12
CA HIS A 308 22.10 -6.75 13.74
C HIS A 308 21.77 -5.54 12.85
N ARG A 309 22.43 -5.35 11.70
CA ARG A 309 22.14 -4.29 10.72
C ARG A 309 21.06 -4.66 9.69
N ILE A 310 20.74 -5.95 9.56
CA ILE A 310 19.67 -6.43 8.69
C ILE A 310 18.35 -6.28 9.45
N VAL A 311 17.37 -5.65 8.81
CA VAL A 311 16.00 -5.57 9.33
C VAL A 311 15.30 -6.89 9.00
N MET A 312 14.75 -7.58 9.99
CA MET A 312 14.00 -8.80 9.78
C MET A 312 12.59 -8.58 10.30
N VAL A 313 11.57 -8.85 9.48
CA VAL A 313 10.16 -8.61 9.80
C VAL A 313 9.35 -9.87 9.53
N MET A 314 8.41 -10.21 10.42
CA MET A 314 7.47 -11.33 10.25
C MET A 314 6.07 -10.82 9.87
N VAL A 315 5.48 -11.31 8.78
CA VAL A 315 4.17 -10.92 8.26
C VAL A 315 3.30 -12.14 7.90
N ASN A 316 2.02 -11.90 7.58
CA ASN A 316 1.11 -12.87 6.96
C ASN A 316 0.64 -12.37 5.58
N GLU A 317 0.19 -13.27 4.70
CA GLU A 317 -0.40 -12.94 3.38
C GLU A 317 -1.85 -12.42 3.49
N ASP A 318 -2.53 -12.69 4.60
CA ASP A 318 -3.84 -12.17 4.93
C ASP A 318 -3.72 -11.02 5.95
N PRO A 319 -4.07 -9.76 5.58
CA PRO A 319 -3.96 -8.63 6.50
C PRO A 319 -4.98 -8.67 7.65
N THR A 320 -5.95 -9.60 7.63
CA THR A 320 -6.84 -9.84 8.78
C THR A 320 -6.17 -10.66 9.87
N ILE A 321 -5.03 -11.29 9.58
CA ILE A 321 -4.20 -12.01 10.54
C ILE A 321 -3.04 -11.09 10.95
N ILE A 322 -3.22 -10.42 12.09
CA ILE A 322 -2.27 -9.41 12.57
C ILE A 322 -1.10 -10.11 13.30
N VAL A 323 0.12 -9.89 12.82
CA VAL A 323 1.34 -10.34 13.51
C VAL A 323 1.75 -9.28 14.53
N GLU A 324 1.25 -9.40 15.75
CA GLU A 324 1.48 -8.41 16.84
C GLU A 324 2.73 -8.70 17.67
N TYR A 325 3.17 -9.96 17.70
CA TYR A 325 4.20 -10.43 18.63
C TYR A 325 5.48 -10.80 17.91
N GLU A 326 6.61 -10.56 18.59
CA GLU A 326 7.90 -11.09 18.20
C GLU A 326 7.91 -12.62 18.41
N ARG A 327 7.64 -13.37 17.34
CA ARG A 327 7.61 -14.85 17.35
C ARG A 327 9.00 -15.46 17.33
N VAL A 328 9.96 -14.77 16.70
CA VAL A 328 11.38 -15.12 16.65
C VAL A 328 12.18 -13.94 17.14
N ALA A 329 12.98 -14.13 18.20
CA ALA A 329 13.74 -13.01 18.78
C ALA A 329 14.71 -12.41 17.75
N GLY A 330 14.70 -11.08 17.61
CA GLY A 330 15.41 -10.33 16.59
C GLY A 330 14.62 -10.11 15.29
N VAL A 331 13.40 -10.68 15.17
CA VAL A 331 12.52 -10.54 14.01
C VAL A 331 11.26 -9.78 14.43
N MET A 332 11.14 -8.52 13.99
CA MET A 332 10.06 -7.64 14.45
C MET A 332 8.69 -8.10 13.90
N PRO A 333 7.60 -7.92 14.66
CA PRO A 333 6.25 -8.13 14.16
C PRO A 333 5.91 -7.15 13.03
N GLY A 334 5.22 -7.66 12.01
CA GLY A 334 4.83 -6.94 10.80
C GLY A 334 3.43 -6.31 10.85
N GLY A 335 2.67 -6.52 11.93
CA GLY A 335 1.31 -6.01 12.06
C GLY A 335 0.37 -6.60 11.00
N ASP A 336 -0.41 -5.73 10.37
CA ASP A 336 -1.40 -6.03 9.32
C ASP A 336 -0.86 -5.81 7.90
N TRP A 337 0.46 -5.63 7.75
CA TRP A 337 1.10 -5.54 6.45
C TRP A 337 1.23 -6.91 5.80
N ILE A 338 0.92 -6.99 4.50
CA ILE A 338 1.23 -8.17 3.68
C ILE A 338 2.61 -8.03 3.02
N PRO A 339 3.22 -9.14 2.55
CA PRO A 339 4.61 -9.13 2.07
C PRO A 339 4.83 -8.14 0.92
N ASP A 340 3.95 -8.10 -0.07
CA ASP A 340 4.10 -7.25 -1.25
C ASP A 340 4.00 -5.76 -0.92
N GLN A 341 3.17 -5.40 0.05
CA GLN A 341 3.02 -4.00 0.49
C GLN A 341 4.28 -3.55 1.24
N LEU A 342 4.75 -4.37 2.19
CA LEU A 342 5.90 -4.02 3.00
C LEU A 342 7.20 -4.03 2.19
N ARG A 343 7.34 -4.94 1.22
CA ARG A 343 8.48 -5.02 0.30
C ARG A 343 8.71 -3.74 -0.49
N ILE A 344 7.67 -2.94 -0.70
CA ILE A 344 7.77 -1.68 -1.43
C ILE A 344 8.09 -0.50 -0.54
N VAL A 345 7.72 -0.53 0.73
CA VAL A 345 7.96 0.59 1.64
C VAL A 345 9.32 0.48 2.34
N LEU A 346 9.73 -0.72 2.75
CA LEU A 346 10.99 -0.94 3.46
C LEU A 346 12.25 -0.41 2.76
N PRO A 347 12.42 -0.56 1.43
CA PRO A 347 13.60 -0.02 0.75
C PRO A 347 13.79 1.49 0.98
N PHE A 348 12.68 2.26 1.02
CA PHE A 348 12.73 3.71 1.23
C PHE A 348 13.09 4.07 2.67
N LEU A 349 12.47 3.40 3.65
CA LEU A 349 12.82 3.60 5.06
C LEU A 349 14.30 3.32 5.32
N LEU A 350 14.82 2.24 4.73
CA LEU A 350 16.23 1.86 4.84
C LEU A 350 17.16 2.85 4.12
N HIS A 351 16.77 3.36 2.95
CA HIS A 351 17.53 4.35 2.19
C HIS A 351 17.64 5.68 2.96
N LEU A 352 16.53 6.10 3.56
CA LEU A 352 16.44 7.29 4.41
C LEU A 352 17.03 7.10 5.82
N SER A 353 17.72 5.97 6.04
CA SER A 353 18.44 5.67 7.29
C SER A 353 17.58 5.64 8.54
N TYR A 354 16.30 5.25 8.41
CA TYR A 354 15.47 4.99 9.58
C TYR A 354 16.10 3.88 10.44
N SER A 355 16.12 4.10 11.75
CA SER A 355 16.52 3.10 12.73
C SER A 355 15.54 1.92 12.78
N LYS A 356 15.96 0.80 13.37
CA LYS A 356 15.07 -0.35 13.58
C LYS A 356 13.82 0.00 14.37
N GLU A 357 13.96 0.88 15.36
CA GLU A 357 12.85 1.35 16.19
C GLU A 357 11.88 2.22 15.39
N GLU A 358 12.38 3.15 14.57
CA GLU A 358 11.53 3.97 13.70
C GLU A 358 10.79 3.12 12.65
N ILE A 359 11.46 2.12 12.07
CA ILE A 359 10.84 1.17 11.14
C ILE A 359 9.74 0.36 11.84
N GLN A 360 10.03 -0.19 13.02
CA GLN A 360 9.05 -0.96 13.78
C GLN A 360 7.84 -0.09 14.16
N ASN A 361 8.06 1.14 14.61
CA ASN A 361 6.99 2.09 14.93
C ASN A 361 6.17 2.46 13.69
N PHE A 362 6.80 2.62 12.52
CA PHE A 362 6.09 2.87 11.27
C PHE A 362 5.21 1.68 10.89
N ILE A 363 5.71 0.45 11.02
CA ILE A 363 5.00 -0.78 10.66
C ILE A 363 3.80 -1.01 11.58
N LEU A 364 4.00 -0.93 12.89
CA LEU A 364 2.97 -1.23 13.89
C LEU A 364 1.95 -0.10 14.07
N GLU A 365 2.38 1.14 13.82
CA GLU A 365 1.52 2.32 13.90
C GLU A 365 1.62 3.15 12.60
N PRO A 366 1.05 2.68 11.48
CA PRO A 366 1.22 3.33 10.18
C PRO A 366 0.42 4.64 10.02
N PHE A 367 -0.36 5.03 11.02
CA PHE A 367 -1.20 6.23 11.02
C PHE A 367 -0.91 7.11 12.25
N HIS A 368 -1.20 8.40 12.14
CA HIS A 368 -1.15 9.31 13.28
C HIS A 368 -2.30 9.01 14.25
N VAL A 369 -1.93 8.73 15.50
CA VAL A 369 -2.88 8.54 16.61
C VAL A 369 -3.26 9.92 17.15
N GLU A 370 -4.54 10.13 17.49
CA GLU A 370 -4.92 11.31 18.26
C GLU A 370 -4.18 11.32 19.60
N ASN A 371 -3.40 12.38 19.86
CA ASN A 371 -3.02 12.70 21.22
C ASN A 371 -4.31 12.89 22.02
N GLN A 372 -4.63 11.96 22.93
CA GLN A 372 -5.62 12.19 23.97
C GLN A 372 -5.07 13.22 24.97
N GLY A 373 -4.88 14.45 24.50
CA GLY A 373 -4.45 15.59 25.28
C GLY A 373 -5.60 16.03 26.18
N GLY A 374 -5.56 15.59 27.44
CA GLY A 374 -6.05 16.37 28.57
C GLY A 374 -7.53 16.74 28.60
N ARG A 375 -8.42 15.76 28.80
CA ARG A 375 -9.57 16.00 29.69
C ARG A 375 -9.09 16.00 31.14
N ARG A 376 -8.30 17.02 31.49
CA ARG A 376 -8.22 17.56 32.85
C ARG A 376 -8.70 19.00 32.78
N GLY A 377 -10.01 19.16 32.69
CA GLY A 377 -10.72 20.28 33.31
C GLY A 377 -11.63 19.65 34.36
N SER A 378 -11.95 20.26 35.49
CA SER A 378 -11.62 21.56 36.08
C SER A 378 -12.47 21.59 37.35
#